data_AF-A0A6N7QSP1-F1
#
_entry.id   AF-A0A6N7QSP1-F1
#
_cell.length_a   1.000
_cell.length_b   1.000
_cell.length_c   1.000
_cell.angle_alpha   90.00
_cell.angle_beta   90.00
_cell.angle_gamma   90.00
#
_symmetry.space_group_name_H-M   'P 1'
#
loop_
_entity.id
_entity.type
_entity.pdbx_description
1 polymer ?
#
loop_
_entity_poly.entity_id
_entity_poly.type
_entity_poly.pdbx_seq_one_letter_code
_entity_poly.pdbx_strand_id
1 'polypeptide(L)'
;MKRPYRPVSAWQTAVFVLLILFGGNFHAAADQATADALIASGFPLTPEAEAQLAAASPEELAQVLASVVDQAIRANPDVASAIVSSAVVAAPDSAADIVVVAVAAAPEQAAVITQSAVEANPAEATSITQAAVSAAPEAAAEITQAAVSAAPEAAAEITQAATEAAPEAAEAISAAAAESVAESEAETGSEAEAEPELVITIDDPSIREGITEPTSDVNTSANETAQAATQEEIAEEDLPEEQVTEAVVPDATDADDTVPSPN
;
A
#
# COMPACT_ATOMS: atom_id res chain seq x y z
N MET A 1 -19.99 58.91 -19.61
CA MET A 1 -19.15 58.00 -18.81
C MET A 1 -19.07 56.66 -19.52
N LYS A 2 -17.95 56.35 -20.17
CA LYS A 2 -17.68 55.07 -20.84
C LYS A 2 -16.42 54.49 -20.18
N ARG A 3 -16.55 53.33 -19.54
CA ARG A 3 -15.39 52.65 -18.95
C ARG A 3 -14.49 52.15 -20.09
N PRO A 4 -13.16 52.35 -20.02
CA PRO A 4 -12.27 51.85 -21.06
C PRO A 4 -12.20 50.32 -21.01
N TYR A 5 -12.30 49.70 -22.17
CA TYR A 5 -12.04 48.28 -22.39
C TYR A 5 -10.54 48.04 -22.16
N ARG A 6 -10.17 47.16 -21.24
CA ARG A 6 -8.78 46.70 -21.09
C ARG A 6 -8.58 45.51 -22.04
N PRO A 7 -7.63 45.55 -22.98
CA PRO A 7 -7.32 44.35 -23.76
C PRO A 7 -6.67 43.33 -22.83
N VAL A 8 -7.18 42.09 -22.86
CA VAL A 8 -6.53 40.93 -22.25
C VAL A 8 -5.17 40.77 -22.93
N SER A 9 -4.09 40.63 -22.16
CA SER A 9 -2.73 40.56 -22.71
C SER A 9 -2.58 39.32 -23.61
N ALA A 10 -1.83 39.43 -24.71
CA ALA A 10 -1.57 38.31 -25.62
C ALA A 10 -0.95 37.08 -24.93
N TRP A 11 -0.34 37.29 -23.75
CA TRP A 11 0.17 36.24 -22.89
C TRP A 11 -0.95 35.39 -22.27
N GLN A 12 -2.10 35.99 -21.94
CA GLN A 12 -3.25 35.29 -21.37
C GLN A 12 -3.99 34.46 -22.42
N THR A 13 -4.01 34.91 -23.69
CA THR A 13 -4.52 34.11 -24.82
C THR A 13 -3.57 32.99 -25.20
N ALA A 14 -2.24 33.21 -25.12
CA ALA A 14 -1.25 32.16 -25.37
C ALA A 14 -1.27 31.06 -24.30
N VAL A 15 -1.46 31.42 -23.02
CA VAL A 15 -1.69 30.44 -21.94
C VAL A 15 -2.98 29.67 -22.17
N PHE A 16 -4.07 30.34 -22.59
CA PHE A 16 -5.33 29.66 -22.89
C PHE A 16 -5.26 28.73 -24.11
N VAL A 17 -4.49 29.08 -25.15
CA VAL A 17 -4.30 28.24 -26.34
C VAL A 17 -3.29 27.11 -26.09
N LEU A 18 -2.27 27.34 -25.25
CA LEU A 18 -1.36 26.30 -24.79
C LEU A 18 -2.06 25.28 -23.88
N LEU A 19 -3.05 25.71 -23.09
CA LEU A 19 -3.91 24.81 -22.29
C LEU A 19 -4.93 24.02 -23.12
N ILE A 20 -5.17 24.40 -24.38
CA ILE A 20 -6.05 23.68 -25.32
C ILE A 20 -5.25 22.72 -26.22
N LEU A 21 -3.98 23.04 -26.52
CA LEU A 21 -3.07 22.12 -27.23
C LEU A 21 -2.33 21.12 -26.33
N PHE A 22 -2.26 21.38 -25.02
CA PHE A 22 -1.74 20.47 -23.99
C PHE A 22 -2.81 20.18 -22.91
N GLY A 23 -4.09 20.23 -23.32
CA GLY A 23 -5.27 20.01 -22.47
C GLY A 23 -5.84 18.61 -22.61
N GLY A 24 -5.03 17.58 -22.38
CA GLY A 24 -5.50 16.21 -22.37
C GLY A 24 -4.63 15.32 -21.47
N ASN A 25 -5.26 14.74 -20.44
CA ASN A 25 -4.83 13.54 -19.74
C ASN A 25 -3.62 13.60 -18.79
N PHE A 26 -3.60 14.55 -17.86
CA PHE A 26 -2.98 14.24 -16.55
C PHE A 26 -3.97 13.60 -15.56
N HIS A 27 -5.29 13.79 -15.74
CA HIS A 27 -6.30 13.20 -14.85
C HIS A 27 -6.66 11.76 -15.24
N ALA A 28 -6.93 11.47 -16.52
CA ALA A 28 -7.22 10.11 -16.99
C ALA A 28 -6.11 9.07 -16.73
N ALA A 29 -4.87 9.51 -16.44
CA ALA A 29 -3.76 8.61 -16.18
C ALA A 29 -3.84 7.94 -14.79
N ALA A 30 -4.37 8.62 -13.77
CA ALA A 30 -4.59 8.02 -12.45
C ALA A 30 -5.79 7.06 -12.51
N ASP A 31 -6.84 7.48 -13.20
CA ASP A 31 -8.08 6.72 -13.40
C ASP A 31 -7.87 5.42 -14.16
N GLN A 32 -7.07 5.48 -15.23
CA GLN A 32 -6.69 4.30 -15.98
C GLN A 32 -5.68 3.43 -15.22
N ALA A 33 -4.81 4.02 -14.39
CA ALA A 33 -3.95 3.24 -13.50
C ALA A 33 -4.76 2.45 -12.47
N THR A 34 -5.86 2.98 -11.94
CA THR A 34 -6.78 2.26 -11.05
C THR A 34 -7.46 1.10 -11.79
N ALA A 35 -8.03 1.35 -12.98
CA ALA A 35 -8.64 0.29 -13.78
C ALA A 35 -7.61 -0.79 -14.20
N ASP A 36 -6.43 -0.39 -14.63
CA ASP A 36 -5.32 -1.28 -14.99
C ASP A 36 -4.80 -2.05 -13.76
N ALA A 37 -4.76 -1.44 -12.58
CA ALA A 37 -4.38 -2.09 -11.32
C ALA A 37 -5.42 -3.13 -10.86
N LEU A 38 -6.72 -2.87 -11.07
CA LEU A 38 -7.78 -3.86 -10.83
C LEU A 38 -7.63 -5.07 -11.76
N ILE A 39 -7.34 -4.83 -13.05
CA ILE A 39 -7.11 -5.90 -14.03
C ILE A 39 -5.82 -6.67 -13.67
N ALA A 40 -4.73 -5.96 -13.35
CA ALA A 40 -3.44 -6.56 -13.00
C ALA A 40 -3.48 -7.35 -11.68
N SER A 41 -4.32 -6.94 -10.73
CA SER A 41 -4.56 -7.67 -9.47
C SER A 41 -5.47 -8.89 -9.63
N GLY A 42 -5.92 -9.20 -10.85
CA GLY A 42 -6.74 -10.37 -11.15
C GLY A 42 -8.15 -10.27 -10.59
N PHE A 43 -8.64 -9.04 -10.34
CA PHE A 43 -10.02 -8.83 -9.90
C PHE A 43 -10.98 -9.40 -10.96
N PRO A 44 -11.98 -10.22 -10.59
CA PRO A 44 -12.90 -10.81 -11.54
C PRO A 44 -13.87 -9.75 -12.06
N LEU A 45 -13.46 -9.02 -13.10
CA LEU A 45 -14.31 -8.06 -13.79
C LEU A 45 -15.07 -8.80 -14.90
N THR A 46 -16.39 -8.55 -14.99
CA THR A 46 -17.11 -8.89 -16.20
C THR A 46 -16.70 -7.92 -17.31
N PRO A 47 -16.78 -8.29 -18.60
CA PRO A 47 -16.48 -7.35 -19.69
C PRO A 47 -17.35 -6.08 -19.63
N GLU A 48 -18.53 -6.17 -19.04
CA GLU A 48 -19.42 -5.03 -18.81
C GLU A 48 -18.93 -4.14 -17.65
N ALA A 49 -18.41 -4.71 -16.56
CA ALA A 49 -17.80 -3.97 -15.46
C ALA A 49 -16.50 -3.27 -15.92
N GLU A 50 -15.69 -3.94 -16.74
CA GLU A 50 -14.51 -3.33 -17.37
C GLU A 50 -14.89 -2.15 -18.25
N ALA A 51 -15.91 -2.31 -19.10
CA ALA A 51 -16.38 -1.22 -19.94
C ALA A 51 -16.95 -0.06 -19.12
N GLN A 52 -17.63 -0.34 -18.00
CA GLN A 52 -18.14 0.69 -17.08
C GLN A 52 -17.01 1.41 -16.35
N LEU A 53 -16.00 0.69 -15.82
CA LEU A 53 -14.82 1.29 -15.21
C LEU A 53 -14.04 2.14 -16.23
N ALA A 54 -13.87 1.65 -17.46
CA ALA A 54 -13.16 2.38 -18.51
C ALA A 54 -13.93 3.61 -19.04
N ALA A 55 -15.27 3.60 -18.97
CA ALA A 55 -16.12 4.70 -19.45
C ALA A 55 -16.51 5.68 -18.34
N ALA A 56 -16.36 5.32 -17.07
CA ALA A 56 -16.72 6.15 -15.93
C ALA A 56 -15.84 7.41 -15.88
N SER A 57 -16.46 8.54 -15.58
CA SER A 57 -15.70 9.73 -15.20
C SER A 57 -15.04 9.54 -13.83
N PRO A 58 -14.06 10.37 -13.44
CA PRO A 58 -13.37 10.24 -12.14
C PRO A 58 -14.34 10.32 -10.95
N GLU A 59 -15.38 11.15 -11.09
CA GLU A 59 -16.43 11.29 -10.08
C GLU A 59 -17.32 10.04 -9.98
N GLU A 60 -17.47 9.30 -11.09
CA GLU A 60 -18.27 8.08 -11.15
C GLU A 60 -17.46 6.82 -10.84
N LEU A 61 -16.14 6.85 -11.02
CA LEU A 61 -15.26 5.69 -10.84
C LEU A 61 -15.36 5.08 -9.45
N ALA A 62 -15.34 5.90 -8.40
CA ALA A 62 -15.52 5.43 -7.04
C ALA A 62 -16.89 4.74 -6.85
N GLN A 63 -17.95 5.31 -7.44
CA GLN A 63 -19.30 4.75 -7.38
C GLN A 63 -19.42 3.43 -8.15
N VAL A 64 -18.79 3.35 -9.33
CA VAL A 64 -18.76 2.14 -10.16
C VAL A 64 -17.94 1.05 -9.48
N LEU A 65 -16.75 1.37 -8.96
CA LEU A 65 -15.91 0.44 -8.21
C LEU A 65 -16.66 -0.11 -6.99
N ALA A 66 -17.30 0.77 -6.20
CA ALA A 66 -18.16 0.35 -5.09
C ALA A 66 -19.25 -0.62 -5.54
N SER A 67 -19.97 -0.31 -6.63
CA SER A 67 -21.00 -1.20 -7.18
C SER A 67 -20.44 -2.56 -7.62
N VAL A 68 -19.25 -2.57 -8.23
CA VAL A 68 -18.59 -3.81 -8.69
C VAL A 68 -18.16 -4.65 -7.49
N VAL A 69 -17.58 -4.04 -6.45
CA VAL A 69 -17.19 -4.70 -5.20
C VAL A 69 -18.42 -5.29 -4.50
N ASP A 70 -19.51 -4.54 -4.33
CA ASP A 70 -20.75 -5.04 -3.71
C ASP A 70 -21.28 -6.26 -4.47
N GLN A 71 -21.39 -6.17 -5.79
CA GLN A 71 -21.90 -7.27 -6.62
C GLN A 71 -21.01 -8.51 -6.55
N ALA A 72 -19.69 -8.33 -6.64
CA ALA A 72 -18.74 -9.44 -6.61
C ALA A 72 -18.78 -10.16 -5.25
N ILE A 73 -18.82 -9.42 -4.14
CA ILE A 73 -18.89 -9.99 -2.79
C ILE A 73 -20.23 -10.68 -2.55
N ARG A 74 -21.36 -10.09 -2.95
CA ARG A 74 -22.67 -10.76 -2.81
C ARG A 74 -22.76 -12.04 -3.63
N ALA A 75 -22.09 -12.09 -4.78
CA ALA A 75 -22.04 -13.30 -5.60
C ALA A 75 -21.19 -14.39 -4.96
N ASN A 76 -20.11 -14.04 -4.26
CA ASN A 76 -19.26 -14.97 -3.53
C ASN A 76 -18.60 -14.30 -2.30
N PRO A 77 -19.22 -14.39 -1.11
CA PRO A 77 -18.68 -13.78 0.11
C PRO A 77 -17.33 -14.37 0.55
N ASP A 78 -17.02 -15.60 0.17
CA ASP A 78 -15.78 -16.30 0.57
C ASP A 78 -14.51 -15.67 -0.03
N VAL A 79 -14.65 -14.87 -1.09
CA VAL A 79 -13.54 -14.17 -1.74
C VAL A 79 -13.48 -12.67 -1.41
N ALA A 80 -14.27 -12.21 -0.43
CA ALA A 80 -14.40 -10.78 -0.12
C ALA A 80 -13.08 -10.11 0.26
N SER A 81 -12.23 -10.78 1.04
CA SER A 81 -10.91 -10.24 1.43
C SER A 81 -9.98 -10.00 0.24
N ALA A 82 -9.94 -10.94 -0.71
CA ALA A 82 -9.14 -10.81 -1.93
C ALA A 82 -9.67 -9.67 -2.83
N ILE A 83 -10.99 -9.59 -3.01
CA ILE A 83 -11.66 -8.50 -3.75
C ILE A 83 -11.28 -7.14 -3.14
N VAL A 84 -11.40 -7.01 -1.81
CA VAL A 84 -11.12 -5.76 -1.10
C VAL A 84 -9.65 -5.40 -1.17
N SER A 85 -8.74 -6.35 -0.93
CA SER A 85 -7.29 -6.10 -1.03
C SER A 85 -6.92 -5.55 -2.41
N SER A 86 -7.36 -6.20 -3.48
CA SER A 86 -7.15 -5.74 -4.86
C SER A 86 -7.75 -4.36 -5.12
N ALA A 87 -8.98 -4.11 -4.66
CA ALA A 87 -9.64 -2.82 -4.84
C ALA A 87 -8.96 -1.68 -4.07
N VAL A 88 -8.50 -1.93 -2.84
CA VAL A 88 -7.77 -0.97 -2.00
C VAL A 88 -6.39 -0.66 -2.59
N VAL A 89 -5.67 -1.66 -3.11
CA VAL A 89 -4.39 -1.43 -3.82
C VAL A 89 -4.60 -0.55 -5.06
N ALA A 90 -5.68 -0.77 -5.80
CA ALA A 90 -5.98 0.00 -6.99
C ALA A 90 -6.45 1.43 -6.68
N ALA A 91 -7.24 1.61 -5.64
CA ALA A 91 -7.82 2.89 -5.23
C ALA A 91 -7.58 3.17 -3.74
N PRO A 92 -6.34 3.47 -3.33
CA PRO A 92 -5.99 3.63 -1.92
C PRO A 92 -6.75 4.76 -1.24
N ASP A 93 -7.02 5.86 -1.97
CA ASP A 93 -7.80 7.00 -1.48
C ASP A 93 -9.29 6.67 -1.24
N SER A 94 -9.78 5.56 -1.79
CA SER A 94 -11.16 5.07 -1.65
C SER A 94 -11.27 3.88 -0.68
N ALA A 95 -10.20 3.54 0.04
CA ALA A 95 -10.14 2.31 0.85
C ALA A 95 -11.26 2.21 1.89
N ALA A 96 -11.55 3.30 2.62
CA ALA A 96 -12.62 3.34 3.60
C ALA A 96 -13.99 3.08 2.97
N ASP A 97 -14.30 3.71 1.83
CA ASP A 97 -15.57 3.55 1.12
C ASP A 97 -15.75 2.12 0.58
N ILE A 98 -14.68 1.54 0.02
CA ILE A 98 -14.64 0.14 -0.42
C ILE A 98 -14.97 -0.78 0.75
N VAL A 99 -14.39 -0.54 1.92
CA VAL A 99 -14.60 -1.35 3.12
C VAL A 99 -16.02 -1.22 3.65
N VAL A 100 -16.63 -0.03 3.68
CA VAL A 100 -18.04 0.15 4.06
C VAL A 100 -18.93 -0.75 3.19
N VAL A 101 -18.72 -0.71 1.88
CA VAL A 101 -19.51 -1.47 0.91
C VAL A 101 -19.29 -2.97 1.09
N ALA A 102 -18.04 -3.40 1.23
CA ALA A 102 -17.69 -4.80 1.40
C ALA A 102 -18.24 -5.40 2.70
N VAL A 103 -18.10 -4.69 3.82
CA VAL A 103 -18.63 -5.10 5.13
C VAL A 103 -20.16 -5.15 5.09
N ALA A 104 -20.83 -4.20 4.42
CA ALA A 104 -22.28 -4.25 4.25
C ALA A 104 -22.75 -5.43 3.36
N ALA A 105 -21.92 -5.84 2.40
CA ALA A 105 -22.19 -6.98 1.52
C ALA A 105 -21.95 -8.34 2.21
N ALA A 106 -20.94 -8.44 3.07
CA ALA A 106 -20.57 -9.64 3.82
C ALA A 106 -20.23 -9.32 5.29
N PRO A 107 -21.24 -9.05 6.15
CA PRO A 107 -21.01 -8.61 7.53
C PRO A 107 -20.32 -9.67 8.39
N GLU A 108 -20.54 -10.95 8.11
CA GLU A 108 -19.86 -12.07 8.79
C GLU A 108 -18.35 -12.11 8.48
N GLN A 109 -17.89 -11.43 7.43
CA GLN A 109 -16.49 -11.35 7.01
C GLN A 109 -15.82 -10.03 7.42
N ALA A 110 -16.49 -9.19 8.23
CA ALA A 110 -16.05 -7.82 8.48
C ALA A 110 -14.62 -7.71 9.03
N ALA A 111 -14.24 -8.59 9.97
CA ALA A 111 -12.90 -8.61 10.53
C ALA A 111 -11.83 -8.94 9.46
N VAL A 112 -12.05 -9.99 8.67
CA VAL A 112 -11.11 -10.42 7.62
C VAL A 112 -11.01 -9.39 6.49
N ILE A 113 -12.15 -8.80 6.09
CA ILE A 113 -12.19 -7.69 5.13
C ILE A 113 -11.34 -6.52 5.63
N THR A 114 -11.52 -6.15 6.90
CA THR A 114 -10.76 -5.04 7.52
C THR A 114 -9.29 -5.36 7.55
N GLN A 115 -8.89 -6.56 7.99
CA GLN A 115 -7.50 -6.99 8.01
C GLN A 115 -6.84 -6.82 6.64
N SER A 116 -7.44 -7.41 5.59
CA SER A 116 -6.89 -7.35 4.24
C SER A 116 -6.86 -5.94 3.65
N ALA A 117 -7.81 -5.09 4.02
CA ALA A 117 -7.80 -3.68 3.62
C ALA A 117 -6.66 -2.90 4.31
N VAL A 118 -6.47 -3.12 5.62
CA VAL A 118 -5.40 -2.46 6.39
C VAL A 118 -4.02 -2.95 5.90
N GLU A 119 -3.84 -4.24 5.64
CA GLU A 119 -2.60 -4.78 5.06
C GLU A 119 -2.31 -4.18 3.67
N ALA A 120 -3.36 -3.96 2.86
CA ALA A 120 -3.24 -3.35 1.54
C ALA A 120 -2.93 -1.84 1.59
N ASN A 121 -3.45 -1.13 2.59
CA ASN A 121 -3.17 0.29 2.80
C ASN A 121 -2.99 0.65 4.29
N PRO A 122 -1.81 0.37 4.88
CA PRO A 122 -1.57 0.62 6.30
C PRO A 122 -1.64 2.11 6.68
N ALA A 123 -1.41 3.02 5.74
CA ALA A 123 -1.50 4.46 5.97
C ALA A 123 -2.94 4.91 6.29
N GLU A 124 -3.94 4.18 5.80
CA GLU A 124 -5.37 4.44 6.04
C GLU A 124 -5.96 3.53 7.12
N ALA A 125 -5.14 2.84 7.92
CA ALA A 125 -5.61 1.83 8.89
C ALA A 125 -6.71 2.36 9.84
N THR A 126 -6.54 3.58 10.34
CA THR A 126 -7.50 4.25 11.22
C THR A 126 -8.83 4.53 10.50
N SER A 127 -8.78 5.09 9.29
CA SER A 127 -9.95 5.40 8.46
C SER A 127 -10.71 4.12 8.08
N ILE A 128 -9.99 3.09 7.65
CA ILE A 128 -10.52 1.77 7.30
C ILE A 128 -11.22 1.14 8.50
N THR A 129 -10.60 1.16 9.68
CA THR A 129 -11.19 0.60 10.90
C THR A 129 -12.45 1.35 11.29
N GLN A 130 -12.41 2.69 11.29
CA GLN A 130 -13.57 3.51 11.63
C GLN A 130 -14.76 3.21 10.69
N ALA A 131 -14.48 3.10 9.39
CA ALA A 131 -15.46 2.76 8.37
C ALA A 131 -16.06 1.36 8.59
N ALA A 132 -15.22 0.35 8.81
CA ALA A 132 -15.65 -1.02 9.08
C ALA A 132 -16.51 -1.13 10.34
N VAL A 133 -16.07 -0.54 11.45
CA VAL A 133 -16.81 -0.54 12.72
C VAL A 133 -18.15 0.19 12.58
N SER A 134 -18.18 1.30 11.85
CA SER A 134 -19.44 2.02 11.58
C SER A 134 -20.42 1.19 10.75
N ALA A 135 -19.90 0.37 9.81
CA ALA A 135 -20.71 -0.50 8.97
C ALA A 135 -21.19 -1.77 9.72
N ALA A 136 -20.40 -2.29 10.66
CA ALA A 136 -20.72 -3.47 11.45
C ALA A 136 -20.37 -3.27 12.94
N PRO A 137 -21.16 -2.47 13.68
CA PRO A 137 -20.86 -2.14 15.08
C PRO A 137 -20.93 -3.36 16.01
N GLU A 138 -21.71 -4.39 15.65
CA GLU A 138 -21.78 -5.65 16.39
C GLU A 138 -20.46 -6.44 16.34
N ALA A 139 -19.66 -6.25 15.29
CA ALA A 139 -18.35 -6.89 15.09
C ALA A 139 -17.18 -5.99 15.50
N ALA A 140 -17.43 -4.85 16.18
CA ALA A 140 -16.42 -3.82 16.41
C ALA A 140 -15.13 -4.31 17.10
N ALA A 141 -15.25 -5.21 18.07
CA ALA A 141 -14.11 -5.78 18.78
C ALA A 141 -13.24 -6.65 17.85
N GLU A 142 -13.86 -7.52 17.05
CA GLU A 142 -13.17 -8.40 16.09
C GLU A 142 -12.52 -7.59 14.96
N ILE A 143 -13.22 -6.58 14.46
CA ILE A 143 -12.70 -5.62 13.46
C ILE A 143 -11.47 -4.90 14.00
N THR A 144 -11.54 -4.41 15.25
CA THR A 144 -10.42 -3.73 15.89
C THR A 144 -9.24 -4.67 16.07
N GLN A 145 -9.47 -5.89 16.57
CA GLN A 145 -8.43 -6.89 16.73
C GLN A 145 -7.69 -7.16 15.41
N ALA A 146 -8.46 -7.38 14.35
CA ALA A 146 -7.95 -7.63 13.01
C ALA A 146 -7.14 -6.45 12.45
N ALA A 147 -7.63 -5.22 12.64
CA ALA A 147 -6.92 -4.02 12.21
C ALA A 147 -5.62 -3.79 13.00
N VAL A 148 -5.65 -3.97 14.32
CA VAL A 148 -4.45 -3.84 15.17
C VAL A 148 -3.42 -4.91 14.80
N SER A 149 -3.85 -6.14 14.52
CA SER A 149 -2.95 -7.19 14.07
C SER A 149 -2.27 -6.85 12.73
N ALA A 150 -3.00 -6.20 11.82
CA ALA A 150 -2.45 -5.77 10.52
C ALA A 150 -1.54 -4.54 10.61
N ALA A 151 -1.79 -3.64 11.57
CA ALA A 151 -1.05 -2.40 11.77
C ALA A 151 -0.76 -2.14 13.25
N PRO A 152 0.12 -2.93 13.89
CA PRO A 152 0.37 -2.85 15.34
C PRO A 152 0.96 -1.49 15.76
N GLU A 153 1.73 -0.85 14.87
CA GLU A 153 2.29 0.50 15.07
C GLU A 153 1.19 1.58 15.23
N ALA A 154 -0.02 1.33 14.70
CA ALA A 154 -1.16 2.24 14.77
C ALA A 154 -2.23 1.78 15.78
N ALA A 155 -1.90 0.84 16.68
CA ALA A 155 -2.87 0.18 17.54
C ALA A 155 -3.68 1.17 18.41
N ALA A 156 -3.03 2.19 18.94
CA ALA A 156 -3.67 3.19 19.80
C ALA A 156 -4.68 4.03 19.02
N GLU A 157 -4.30 4.51 17.83
CA GLU A 157 -5.16 5.30 16.94
C GLU A 157 -6.34 4.47 16.41
N ILE A 158 -6.08 3.22 16.01
CA ILE A 158 -7.11 2.27 15.56
C ILE A 158 -8.14 2.04 16.67
N THR A 159 -7.68 1.77 17.90
CA THR A 159 -8.56 1.53 19.07
C THR A 159 -9.40 2.76 19.38
N GLN A 160 -8.81 3.96 19.32
CA GLN A 160 -9.52 5.21 19.53
C GLN A 160 -10.62 5.40 18.47
N ALA A 161 -10.27 5.27 17.18
CA ALA A 161 -11.22 5.46 16.09
C ALA A 161 -12.37 4.44 16.13
N ALA A 162 -12.07 3.18 16.47
CA ALA A 162 -13.08 2.15 16.68
C ALA A 162 -14.02 2.50 17.85
N THR A 163 -13.46 2.96 18.98
CA THR A 163 -14.26 3.36 20.16
C THR A 163 -15.16 4.56 19.87
N GLU A 164 -14.68 5.51 19.06
CA GLU A 164 -15.49 6.66 18.62
C GLU A 164 -16.62 6.22 17.68
N ALA A 165 -16.38 5.23 16.81
CA ALA A 165 -17.39 4.68 15.91
C ALA A 165 -18.44 3.81 16.62
N ALA A 166 -18.04 3.05 17.66
CA ALA A 166 -18.92 2.17 18.43
C ALA A 166 -18.73 2.37 19.94
N PRO A 167 -19.23 3.48 20.52
CA PRO A 167 -19.01 3.81 21.93
C PRO A 167 -19.65 2.81 22.89
N GLU A 168 -20.70 2.10 22.47
CA GLU A 168 -21.34 1.04 23.26
C GLU A 168 -20.45 -0.21 23.40
N ALA A 169 -19.48 -0.40 22.51
CA ALA A 169 -18.55 -1.52 22.49
C ALA A 169 -17.15 -1.15 23.04
N ALA A 170 -16.95 0.06 23.58
CA ALA A 170 -15.65 0.61 23.98
C ALA A 170 -14.80 -0.33 24.85
N GLU A 171 -15.41 -0.98 25.86
CA GLU A 171 -14.71 -1.91 26.75
C GLU A 171 -14.24 -3.17 26.00
N ALA A 172 -15.08 -3.71 25.12
CA ALA A 172 -14.74 -4.88 24.32
C ALA A 172 -13.66 -4.57 23.27
N ILE A 173 -13.75 -3.40 22.62
CA ILE A 173 -12.74 -2.88 21.68
C ILE A 173 -11.38 -2.74 22.38
N SER A 174 -11.36 -2.12 23.55
CA SER A 174 -10.11 -1.91 24.31
C SER A 174 -9.48 -3.23 24.76
N ALA A 175 -10.30 -4.20 25.16
CA ALA A 175 -9.82 -5.53 25.52
C ALA A 175 -9.23 -6.26 24.31
N ALA A 176 -9.94 -6.27 23.18
CA ALA A 176 -9.51 -6.94 21.95
C ALA A 176 -8.21 -6.35 21.39
N ALA A 177 -8.05 -5.02 21.45
CA ALA A 177 -6.81 -4.37 21.04
C ALA A 177 -5.61 -4.69 21.96
N ALA A 178 -5.83 -4.79 23.28
CA ALA A 178 -4.77 -5.18 24.21
C ALA A 178 -4.30 -6.62 23.98
N GLU A 179 -5.22 -7.52 23.64
CA GLU A 179 -4.92 -8.91 23.31
C GLU A 179 -4.08 -9.04 22.03
N SER A 180 -4.42 -8.32 20.96
CA SER A 180 -3.66 -8.39 19.69
C SER A 180 -2.26 -7.77 19.78
N VAL A 181 -2.08 -6.70 20.57
CA VAL A 181 -0.74 -6.14 20.83
C VAL A 181 0.13 -7.14 21.60
N ALA A 182 -0.43 -7.80 22.63
CA ALA A 182 0.30 -8.81 23.39
C ALA A 182 0.73 -10.01 22.54
N GLU A 183 -0.10 -10.43 21.57
CA GLU A 183 0.24 -11.48 20.61
C GLU A 183 1.36 -11.03 19.65
N SER A 184 1.32 -9.78 19.20
CA SER A 184 2.36 -9.21 18.32
C SER A 184 3.73 -9.12 19.02
N GLU A 185 3.77 -8.79 20.31
CA GLU A 185 5.01 -8.73 21.09
C GLU A 185 5.59 -10.13 21.38
N ALA A 186 4.75 -11.15 21.51
CA ALA A 186 5.19 -12.52 21.76
C ALA A 186 5.96 -13.15 20.57
N GLU A 187 5.63 -12.78 19.34
CA GLU A 187 6.33 -13.22 18.12
C GLU A 187 7.72 -12.56 17.94
N THR A 188 7.95 -11.39 18.53
CA THR A 188 9.26 -10.70 18.48
C THR A 188 10.27 -11.17 19.54
N GLY A 189 9.85 -12.07 20.44
CA GLY A 189 10.62 -12.48 21.62
C GLY A 189 11.50 -13.74 21.47
N SER A 190 11.55 -14.39 20.30
CA SER A 190 12.28 -15.67 20.14
C SER A 190 13.77 -15.56 19.76
N GLU A 191 14.30 -14.37 19.44
CA GLU A 191 15.73 -14.16 19.19
C GLU A 191 16.44 -13.50 20.39
N ALA A 192 16.21 -14.05 21.58
CA ALA A 192 17.14 -13.94 22.69
C ALA A 192 17.74 -15.33 22.95
N GLU A 193 18.65 -15.78 22.06
CA GLU A 193 19.69 -16.70 22.51
C GLU A 193 20.55 -15.94 23.53
N ALA A 194 20.08 -16.02 24.77
CA ALA A 194 20.95 -16.03 25.92
C ALA A 194 21.99 -17.14 25.68
N GLU A 195 23.20 -16.78 25.23
CA GLU A 195 24.34 -17.47 25.78
C GLU A 195 24.40 -17.07 27.26
N PRO A 196 24.18 -18.00 28.22
CA PRO A 196 24.59 -17.72 29.57
C PRO A 196 26.12 -17.70 29.55
N GLU A 197 26.73 -16.53 29.46
CA GLU A 197 28.06 -16.38 30.06
C GLU A 197 27.89 -16.63 31.55
N LEU A 198 28.07 -17.90 31.90
CA LEU A 198 28.29 -18.39 33.24
C LEU A 198 29.50 -17.64 33.80
N VAL A 199 29.28 -16.44 34.33
CA VAL A 199 30.24 -15.79 35.22
C VAL A 199 30.27 -16.64 36.48
N ILE A 200 31.16 -17.63 36.44
CA ILE A 200 31.61 -18.34 37.61
C ILE A 200 32.26 -17.26 38.48
N THR A 201 31.57 -16.80 39.51
CA THR A 201 32.22 -16.13 40.62
C THR A 201 33.07 -17.21 41.31
N ILE A 202 34.30 -17.40 40.80
CA ILE A 202 35.33 -18.15 41.50
C ILE A 202 35.78 -17.24 42.65
N ASP A 203 35.02 -17.28 43.75
CA ASP A 203 35.47 -16.86 45.08
C ASP A 203 36.37 -17.96 45.66
N ASP A 204 37.36 -18.40 44.87
CA ASP A 204 38.41 -19.32 45.29
C ASP A 204 39.70 -18.51 45.53
N PRO A 205 40.14 -18.35 46.78
CA PRO A 205 41.34 -17.59 47.11
C PRO A 205 42.65 -18.23 46.63
N SER A 206 42.62 -19.39 45.96
CA SER A 206 43.82 -20.15 45.59
C SER A 206 44.43 -19.78 44.23
N ILE A 207 43.76 -18.95 43.41
CA ILE A 207 44.24 -18.56 42.06
C ILE A 207 44.69 -17.10 42.02
N ARG A 208 45.49 -16.68 43.01
CA ARG A 208 45.98 -15.29 43.13
C ARG A 208 47.50 -15.21 43.12
N GLU A 209 48.16 -15.76 42.12
CA GLU A 209 49.58 -15.48 41.86
C GLU A 209 49.83 -15.35 40.34
N GLY A 210 50.02 -14.12 39.88
CA GLY A 210 50.33 -13.83 38.48
C GLY A 210 49.95 -12.44 37.99
N ILE A 211 50.02 -11.43 38.86
CA ILE A 211 49.81 -10.02 38.48
C ILE A 211 51.15 -9.48 37.99
N THR A 212 51.21 -9.03 36.74
CA THR A 212 52.14 -7.97 36.31
C THR A 212 51.33 -6.88 35.62
N GLU A 213 50.91 -5.87 36.38
CA GLU A 213 50.78 -4.49 35.88
C GLU A 213 52.15 -3.79 36.04
N PRO A 214 52.41 -2.53 35.60
CA PRO A 214 51.56 -1.51 34.93
C PRO A 214 52.26 -0.93 33.66
N THR A 215 51.70 0.00 32.89
CA THR A 215 51.88 1.45 33.10
C THR A 215 50.76 2.28 32.44
N SER A 216 50.33 3.28 33.19
CA SER A 216 49.62 4.49 32.80
C SER A 216 50.22 5.20 31.59
N ASP A 217 49.39 5.85 30.76
CA ASP A 217 49.43 7.32 30.55
C ASP A 217 48.46 7.86 29.45
N VAL A 218 47.75 8.93 29.84
CA VAL A 218 47.37 10.15 29.06
C VAL A 218 46.17 10.17 28.08
N ASN A 219 45.06 10.69 28.62
CA ASN A 219 44.19 11.80 28.17
C ASN A 219 44.29 12.41 26.73
N THR A 220 43.13 12.41 26.05
CA THR A 220 42.51 13.46 25.19
C THR A 220 43.22 14.07 23.97
N SER A 221 42.44 14.09 22.87
CA SER A 221 42.44 15.00 21.69
C SER A 221 43.11 14.47 20.43
N ALA A 222 42.29 14.08 19.44
CA ALA A 222 42.37 14.60 18.07
C ALA A 222 41.20 14.05 17.22
N ASN A 223 40.31 14.95 16.86
CA ASN A 223 39.51 14.86 15.64
C ASN A 223 40.43 14.88 14.41
N GLU A 224 39.89 14.42 13.27
CA GLU A 224 40.38 14.57 11.89
C GLU A 224 41.39 13.55 11.31
N THR A 225 40.93 12.96 10.20
CA THR A 225 41.67 12.52 9.00
C THR A 225 41.93 11.02 8.87
N ALA A 226 41.00 10.32 8.19
CA ALA A 226 41.31 9.49 7.01
C ALA A 226 40.03 8.85 6.44
N GLN A 227 39.23 9.66 5.73
CA GLN A 227 38.66 9.18 4.47
C GLN A 227 39.82 8.93 3.49
N ALA A 228 39.61 7.99 2.56
CA ALA A 228 40.41 7.62 1.39
C ALA A 228 41.38 6.44 1.55
N ALA A 229 40.89 5.26 1.17
CA ALA A 229 41.62 4.35 0.29
C ALA A 229 40.61 3.77 -0.73
N THR A 230 40.55 4.44 -1.88
CA THR A 230 39.83 4.03 -3.08
C THR A 230 40.74 3.15 -3.92
N GLN A 231 40.17 2.09 -4.52
CA GLN A 231 40.57 1.45 -5.79
C GLN A 231 41.99 0.84 -5.90
N GLU A 232 42.06 -0.46 -6.18
CA GLU A 232 42.49 -1.04 -7.48
C GLU A 232 42.54 -2.58 -7.35
N GLU A 233 41.78 -3.33 -8.15
CA GLU A 233 42.22 -4.52 -8.90
C GLU A 233 41.01 -5.25 -9.55
N ILE A 234 40.68 -4.77 -10.75
CA ILE A 234 40.30 -5.52 -11.96
C ILE A 234 40.38 -7.06 -11.91
N ALA A 235 39.24 -7.71 -12.16
CA ALA A 235 39.17 -8.99 -12.86
C ALA A 235 38.09 -8.90 -13.94
N GLU A 236 38.54 -8.70 -15.17
CA GLU A 236 37.83 -8.98 -16.42
C GLU A 236 37.59 -10.49 -16.53
N GLU A 237 36.34 -10.91 -16.70
CA GLU A 237 36.02 -12.16 -17.38
C GLU A 237 34.74 -11.98 -18.22
N ASP A 238 34.97 -11.40 -19.40
CA ASP A 238 34.52 -11.87 -20.71
C ASP A 238 33.39 -12.93 -20.73
N LEU A 239 32.16 -12.50 -21.07
CA LEU A 239 31.16 -13.36 -21.72
C LEU A 239 30.40 -12.58 -22.82
N PRO A 240 30.18 -13.19 -24.00
CA PRO A 240 29.98 -12.46 -25.26
C PRO A 240 28.54 -11.99 -25.51
N GLU A 241 28.45 -10.81 -26.12
CA GLU A 241 27.32 -10.36 -26.94
C GLU A 241 27.30 -11.13 -28.27
N GLU A 242 26.18 -11.76 -28.61
CA GLU A 242 25.59 -11.77 -29.95
C GLU A 242 24.35 -12.68 -29.92
N GLN A 243 23.17 -12.09 -30.15
CA GLN A 243 22.29 -12.44 -31.27
C GLN A 243 21.06 -11.55 -31.18
N VAL A 244 21.21 -10.40 -31.85
CA VAL A 244 20.12 -9.59 -32.38
C VAL A 244 19.34 -10.48 -33.36
N THR A 245 18.21 -11.04 -32.94
CA THR A 245 17.20 -11.49 -33.91
C THR A 245 16.28 -10.31 -34.20
N GLU A 246 16.73 -9.56 -35.20
CA GLU A 246 15.96 -8.70 -36.08
C GLU A 246 14.59 -9.32 -36.38
N ALA A 247 13.54 -8.84 -35.70
CA ALA A 247 12.17 -9.11 -36.09
C ALA A 247 11.88 -8.28 -37.34
N VAL A 248 12.13 -8.92 -38.48
CA VAL A 248 11.72 -8.49 -39.82
C VAL A 248 10.24 -8.12 -39.79
N VAL A 249 9.99 -6.86 -40.12
CA VAL A 249 8.68 -6.34 -40.54
C VAL A 249 8.43 -6.87 -41.95
N PRO A 250 7.44 -7.74 -42.20
CA PRO A 250 6.95 -7.91 -43.56
C PRO A 250 6.04 -6.74 -43.90
N ASP A 251 6.57 -5.87 -44.76
CA ASP A 251 5.81 -5.06 -45.71
C ASP A 251 4.85 -5.97 -46.49
N ALA A 252 3.56 -5.74 -46.33
CA ALA A 252 2.51 -6.24 -47.21
C ALA A 252 1.60 -5.07 -47.57
N THR A 253 2.17 -4.19 -48.41
CA THR A 253 1.40 -3.58 -49.49
C THR A 253 0.87 -4.69 -50.43
N ASP A 254 -0.28 -4.43 -51.05
CA ASP A 254 -1.05 -5.28 -51.99
C ASP A 254 -1.96 -6.39 -51.42
N ALA A 255 -3.18 -5.98 -51.06
CA ALA A 255 -4.38 -6.67 -51.49
C ALA A 255 -5.49 -5.64 -51.76
N ASP A 256 -5.36 -5.00 -52.91
CA ASP A 256 -6.48 -4.56 -53.73
C ASP A 256 -7.37 -5.78 -54.00
N ASP A 257 -8.51 -5.90 -53.33
CA ASP A 257 -9.59 -6.73 -53.84
C ASP A 257 -10.92 -6.00 -53.68
N THR A 258 -11.40 -5.60 -54.85
CA THR A 258 -12.60 -4.81 -55.07
C THR A 258 -13.83 -5.71 -54.85
N VAL A 259 -14.64 -5.37 -53.83
CA VAL A 259 -16.14 -5.29 -53.79
C VAL A 259 -16.88 -5.97 -54.98
N PRO A 260 -17.94 -6.80 -54.79
CA PRO A 260 -19.19 -6.33 -54.15
C PRO A 260 -20.10 -7.35 -53.40
N SER A 261 -20.83 -6.81 -52.42
CA SER A 261 -22.21 -7.22 -52.06
C SER A 261 -23.21 -6.33 -52.80
N PRO A 262 -24.53 -6.61 -52.83
CA PRO A 262 -25.26 -7.87 -52.65
C PRO A 262 -26.24 -8.15 -53.82
N ASN A 263 -26.94 -9.28 -53.77
CA ASN A 263 -28.16 -9.54 -54.54
C ASN A 263 -29.36 -9.56 -53.58
#